data_AF-A0A0G2J440-F1
#
_entry.id   AF-A0A0G2J440-F1
#
_cell.length_a   1.000
_cell.length_b   1.000
_cell.length_c   1.000
_cell.angle_alpha   90.00
_cell.angle_beta   90.00
_cell.angle_gamma   90.00
#
_symmetry.space_group_name_H-M   'P 1'
#
loop_
_entity.id
_entity.type
_entity.pdbx_description
1 polymer ?
#
loop_
_entity_poly.entity_id
_entity_poly.type
_entity_poly.pdbx_seq_one_letter_code
_entity_poly.pdbx_strand_id
1 'polypeptide(L)'
;MSNPAPSPVVRLPTGWLMLQDPDRPDAAAVNQLLQACGQPERSIERVALALQRSDLLVSLWRPAHDNDGHELVGLVRATSDRSLNVNLWDLCVLDDIQPR
;
A
#
# COMPACT_ATOMS: atom_id res chain seq x y z
N MET A 1 5.65 6.33 -37.48
CA MET A 1 5.09 6.19 -36.12
C MET A 1 6.24 5.82 -35.20
N SER A 2 6.72 6.74 -34.37
CA SER A 2 7.83 6.47 -33.45
C SER A 2 7.32 5.59 -32.31
N ASN A 3 8.04 4.51 -32.02
CA ASN A 3 7.75 3.62 -30.89
C ASN A 3 7.89 4.42 -29.58
N PRO A 4 6.95 4.36 -28.62
CA PRO A 4 7.14 5.03 -27.34
C PRO A 4 8.39 4.45 -26.64
N ALA A 5 9.20 5.33 -26.05
CA ALA A 5 10.33 4.92 -25.24
C ALA A 5 9.85 3.95 -24.14
N PRO A 6 10.59 2.87 -23.83
CA PRO A 6 10.20 1.97 -22.76
C PRO A 6 10.09 2.77 -21.45
N SER A 7 8.94 2.67 -20.78
CA SER A 7 8.74 3.26 -19.47
C SER A 7 9.85 2.81 -18.51
N PRO A 8 10.38 3.69 -17.65
CA PRO A 8 11.40 3.29 -16.70
C PRO A 8 10.88 2.13 -15.86
N VAL A 9 11.62 1.03 -15.83
CA VAL A 9 11.31 -0.11 -14.97
C VAL A 9 11.55 0.34 -13.53
N VAL A 10 10.47 0.63 -12.80
CA VAL A 10 10.55 0.93 -11.36
C VAL A 10 11.04 -0.34 -10.66
N ARG A 11 12.22 -0.28 -10.04
CA ARG A 11 12.78 -1.36 -9.22
C ARG A 11 12.75 -0.94 -7.77
N LEU A 12 12.24 -1.83 -6.93
CA LEU A 12 12.31 -1.65 -5.48
C LEU A 12 13.76 -1.84 -4.99
N PRO A 13 14.15 -1.17 -3.89
CA PRO A 13 15.43 -1.44 -3.25
C PRO A 13 15.55 -2.89 -2.80
N THR A 14 16.78 -3.37 -2.60
CA THR A 14 17.05 -4.73 -2.14
C THR A 14 16.32 -5.02 -0.82
N GLY A 15 15.62 -6.16 -0.75
CA GLY A 15 14.88 -6.60 0.44
C GLY A 15 13.50 -5.96 0.62
N TRP A 16 13.11 -5.00 -0.21
CA TRP A 16 11.76 -4.44 -0.18
C TRP A 16 10.78 -5.36 -0.89
N LEU A 17 9.56 -5.41 -0.37
CA LEU A 17 8.49 -6.22 -0.92
C LEU A 17 7.34 -5.33 -1.35
N MET A 18 6.73 -5.65 -2.49
CA MET A 18 5.42 -5.14 -2.87
C MET A 18 4.47 -6.33 -2.91
N LEU A 19 3.51 -6.35 -1.99
CA LEU A 19 2.58 -7.46 -1.83
C LEU A 19 1.16 -7.04 -2.23
N GLN A 20 0.46 -8.01 -2.81
CA GLN A 20 -0.94 -7.95 -3.24
C GLN A 20 -1.61 -9.28 -2.86
N ASP A 21 -2.86 -9.49 -3.26
CA ASP A 21 -3.59 -10.73 -2.99
C ASP A 21 -2.81 -11.99 -3.38
N PRO A 22 -2.78 -13.02 -2.50
CA PRO A 22 -3.50 -13.14 -1.22
C PRO A 22 -2.77 -12.54 0.00
N ASP A 23 -1.54 -12.05 -0.16
CA ASP A 23 -0.62 -11.64 0.91
C ASP A 23 -0.90 -10.19 1.40
N ARG A 24 -2.13 -9.95 1.84
CA ARG A 24 -2.58 -8.63 2.33
C ARG A 24 -2.11 -8.37 3.77
N PRO A 25 -1.77 -7.11 4.13
CA PRO A 25 -1.59 -6.72 5.54
C PRO A 25 -2.89 -6.87 6.32
N ASP A 26 -2.77 -7.11 7.63
CA ASP A 26 -3.92 -7.10 8.52
C ASP A 26 -4.44 -5.68 8.79
N ALA A 27 -5.67 -5.60 9.31
CA ALA A 27 -6.35 -4.34 9.57
C ALA A 27 -5.69 -3.49 10.67
N ALA A 28 -5.01 -4.12 11.63
CA ALA A 28 -4.32 -3.38 12.70
C ALA A 28 -3.06 -2.70 12.15
N ALA A 29 -2.25 -3.41 11.38
CA ALA A 29 -1.08 -2.87 10.69
C ALA A 29 -1.47 -1.72 9.75
N VAL A 30 -2.55 -1.88 8.97
CA VAL A 30 -3.05 -0.78 8.11
C VAL A 30 -3.50 0.42 8.92
N ASN A 31 -4.25 0.23 10.01
CA ASN A 31 -4.71 1.35 10.82
C ASN A 31 -3.54 2.09 11.49
N GLN A 32 -2.50 1.37 11.90
CA GLN A 32 -1.26 1.95 12.44
C GLN A 32 -0.51 2.77 11.38
N LEU A 33 -0.33 2.22 10.18
CA LEU A 33 0.28 2.96 9.06
C LEU A 33 -0.51 4.25 8.75
N LEU A 34 -1.83 4.16 8.65
CA LEU A 34 -2.66 5.32 8.33
C LEU A 34 -2.53 6.43 9.39
N GLN A 35 -2.50 6.06 10.67
CA GLN A 35 -2.26 7.00 11.76
C GLN A 35 -0.87 7.63 11.69
N ALA A 36 0.17 6.84 11.38
CA ALA A 36 1.53 7.33 11.17
C ALA A 36 1.60 8.33 10.00
N CYS A 37 0.79 8.15 8.97
CA CYS A 37 0.61 9.09 7.86
C CYS A 37 -0.41 10.23 8.15
N GLY A 38 -0.76 10.46 9.42
CA GLY A 38 -1.59 11.58 9.86
C GLY A 38 -3.10 11.41 9.63
N GLN A 39 -3.57 10.23 9.26
CA GLN A 39 -5.00 9.96 9.17
C GLN A 39 -5.63 9.73 10.56
N PRO A 40 -6.92 10.02 10.74
CA PRO A 40 -7.62 9.71 11.98
C PRO A 40 -7.63 8.21 12.28
N GLU A 41 -7.61 7.87 13.58
CA GLU A 41 -7.84 6.51 14.05
C GLU A 41 -9.22 6.00 13.62
N ARG A 42 -9.26 4.75 13.15
CA ARG A 42 -10.49 4.04 12.79
C ARG A 42 -10.57 2.75 13.60
N SER A 43 -11.78 2.21 13.77
CA SER A 43 -11.93 0.88 14.39
C SER A 43 -11.36 -0.21 13.47
N ILE A 44 -10.80 -1.26 14.07
CA ILE A 44 -10.19 -2.38 13.33
C ILE A 44 -11.22 -3.07 12.43
N GLU A 45 -12.46 -3.20 12.87
CA GLU A 45 -13.55 -3.82 12.09
C GLU A 45 -13.87 -3.00 10.84
N ARG A 46 -13.84 -1.66 10.95
CA ARG A 46 -14.07 -0.78 9.79
C ARG A 46 -12.94 -0.86 8.79
N VAL A 47 -11.69 -0.94 9.26
CA VAL A 47 -10.54 -1.12 8.38
C VAL A 47 -10.62 -2.49 7.71
N ALA A 48 -10.83 -3.57 8.46
CA ALA A 48 -10.99 -4.92 7.92
C ALA A 48 -12.08 -5.01 6.84
N LEU A 49 -13.24 -4.37 7.07
CA LEU A 49 -14.32 -4.31 6.09
C LEU A 49 -13.93 -3.54 4.82
N ALA A 50 -13.16 -2.45 4.96
CA ALA A 50 -12.65 -1.70 3.83
C ALA A 50 -11.62 -2.51 3.02
N LEU A 51 -10.74 -3.27 3.69
CA LEU A 51 -9.80 -4.16 3.02
C LEU A 51 -10.56 -5.25 2.26
N GLN A 52 -11.53 -5.92 2.89
CA GLN A 52 -12.35 -6.97 2.28
C GLN A 52 -13.11 -6.48 1.03
N ARG A 53 -13.58 -5.23 1.04
CA ARG A 53 -14.34 -4.63 -0.07
C ARG A 53 -13.49 -3.94 -1.13
N SER A 54 -12.17 -3.98 -1.01
CA SER A 54 -11.27 -3.42 -2.01
C SER A 54 -11.02 -4.43 -3.13
N ASP A 55 -11.25 -4.01 -4.37
CA ASP A 55 -10.95 -4.79 -5.58
C ASP A 55 -9.44 -4.87 -5.84
N LEU A 56 -8.67 -3.89 -5.35
CA LEU A 56 -7.21 -3.90 -5.35
C LEU A 56 -6.69 -3.44 -3.99
N LEU A 57 -5.66 -4.11 -3.49
CA LEU A 57 -4.85 -3.66 -2.37
C LEU A 57 -3.39 -3.94 -2.72
N VAL A 58 -2.56 -2.91 -2.65
CA VAL A 58 -1.11 -3.03 -2.83
C VAL A 58 -0.44 -2.46 -1.59
N SER A 59 0.48 -3.22 -1.03
CA SER A 59 1.24 -2.84 0.16
C SER A 59 2.74 -2.86 -0.12
N LEU A 60 3.45 -1.89 0.46
CA LEU A 60 4.89 -1.74 0.34
C LEU A 60 5.53 -2.03 1.70
N TRP A 61 6.57 -2.85 1.68
CA TRP A 61 7.26 -3.30 2.88
C TRP A 61 8.76 -3.12 2.74
N ARG A 62 9.42 -2.74 3.84
CA ARG A 62 10.88 -2.66 3.93
C ARG A 62 11.40 -3.64 4.98
N PRO A 63 12.68 -4.07 4.91
CA PRO A 63 13.32 -4.79 5.99
C PRO A 63 13.23 -4.02 7.31
N ALA A 64 12.86 -4.70 8.40
CA ALA A 64 12.82 -4.09 9.73
C ALA A 64 14.23 -3.74 10.24
N HIS A 65 14.34 -2.69 11.07
CA HIS A 65 15.62 -2.18 11.57
C HIS A 65 16.35 -3.17 12.51
N ASP A 66 15.62 -4.05 13.16
CA ASP A 66 16.12 -5.07 14.09
C ASP A 66 16.40 -6.44 13.41
N ASN A 67 16.35 -6.49 12.07
CA ASN A 67 16.58 -7.67 11.22
C ASN A 67 15.55 -8.82 11.38
N ASP A 68 14.46 -8.64 12.14
CA ASP A 68 13.38 -9.62 12.22
C ASP A 68 12.17 -9.17 11.39
N GLY A 69 12.15 -9.61 10.13
CA GLY A 69 10.98 -9.49 9.26
C GLY A 69 10.91 -8.19 8.45
N HIS A 70 9.68 -7.78 8.13
CA HIS A 70 9.38 -6.62 7.29
C HIS A 70 8.36 -5.70 7.96
N GLU A 71 8.57 -4.39 7.79
CA GLU A 71 7.68 -3.34 8.26
C GLU A 71 6.78 -2.88 7.10
N LEU A 72 5.47 -2.74 7.34
CA LEU A 72 4.54 -2.13 6.40
C LEU A 72 4.77 -0.63 6.37
N VAL A 73 5.13 -0.09 5.21
CA VAL A 73 5.53 1.32 5.08
C VAL A 73 4.79 2.10 4.02
N GLY A 74 3.96 1.44 3.22
CA GLY A 74 3.11 2.10 2.26
C GLY A 74 1.92 1.23 1.86
N LEU A 75 0.86 1.89 1.42
CA LEU A 75 -0.38 1.24 1.03
C LEU A 75 -1.06 2.05 -0.08
N VAL A 76 -1.76 1.35 -0.95
CA VAL A 76 -2.88 1.90 -1.71
C VAL A 76 -3.96 0.85 -1.83
N ARG A 77 -5.22 1.26 -1.73
CA ARG A 77 -6.35 0.40 -2.06
C ARG A 77 -7.24 1.04 -3.12
N ALA A 78 -7.98 0.22 -3.84
CA ALA A 78 -8.95 0.69 -4.82
C ALA A 78 -10.27 -0.06 -4.72
N THR A 79 -11.35 0.66 -5.01
CA THR A 79 -12.68 0.10 -5.27
C THR A 79 -13.06 0.40 -6.71
N SER A 80 -13.67 -0.55 -7.40
CA SER A 80 -14.10 -0.39 -8.79
C SER A 80 -15.55 -0.83 -8.98
N ASP A 81 -16.23 -0.22 -9.94
CA ASP A 81 -17.50 -0.74 -10.47
C ASP A 81 -17.29 -1.93 -11.43
N ARG A 82 -16.03 -2.35 -11.64
CA ARG A 82 -15.59 -3.40 -12.57
C ARG A 82 -15.96 -3.10 -14.02
N SER A 83 -16.16 -1.84 -14.33
CA SER A 83 -16.40 -1.34 -15.67
C SER A 83 -15.36 -0.27 -15.98
N LEU A 84 -15.70 1.01 -15.77
CA LEU A 84 -14.84 2.13 -16.17
C LEU A 84 -14.20 2.83 -14.97
N ASN A 85 -14.82 2.75 -13.79
CA ASN A 85 -14.45 3.60 -12.68
C ASN A 85 -13.59 2.86 -11.65
N VAL A 86 -12.58 3.56 -11.16
CA VAL A 86 -11.72 3.13 -10.06
C VAL A 86 -11.52 4.33 -9.14
N ASN A 87 -11.86 4.15 -7.86
CA ASN A 87 -11.55 5.12 -6.82
C ASN A 87 -10.36 4.60 -6.03
N LEU A 88 -9.27 5.37 -6.03
CA LEU A 88 -8.13 5.13 -5.16
C LEU A 88 -8.38 5.71 -3.78
N TRP A 89 -7.97 4.96 -2.77
CA TRP A 89 -8.10 5.35 -1.38
C TRP A 89 -6.83 4.99 -0.62
N ASP A 90 -6.62 5.70 0.48
CA ASP A 90 -5.58 5.38 1.46
C ASP A 90 -4.19 5.20 0.81
N LEU A 91 -3.92 6.00 -0.24
CA LEU A 91 -2.61 6.09 -0.88
C LEU A 91 -1.68 6.86 0.07
N CYS A 92 -0.81 6.13 0.74
CA CYS A 92 0.12 6.70 1.69
C CYS A 92 1.45 5.93 1.72
N VAL A 93 2.48 6.61 2.20
CA VAL A 93 3.79 6.06 2.50
C VAL A 93 4.33 6.80 3.72
N LEU A 94 5.18 6.16 4.52
CA LEU A 94 5.85 6.86 5.62
C LEU A 94 6.73 8.01 5.10
N ASP A 95 6.75 9.11 5.86
CA ASP A 95 7.42 10.36 5.48
C ASP A 95 8.94 10.22 5.27
N ASP A 96 9.57 9.24 5.92
CA ASP A 96 11.00 8.96 5.80
C ASP A 96 11.37 8.26 4.47
N ILE A 97 10.39 7.84 3.68
CA ILE A 97 10.56 7.17 2.38
C ILE A 97 10.27 8.12 1.22
N GLN A 98 9.36 9.09 1.41
CA GLN A 98 8.97 10.01 0.35
C GLN A 98 10.04 11.10 0.18
N PRO A 99 10.74 11.18 -0.98
CA PRO A 99 11.64 12.30 -1.22
C PRO A 99 10.81 13.59 -1.31
N ARG A 100 11.23 14.62 -0.57
CA ARG A 100 10.70 15.98 -0.68
C ARG A 100 11.08 16.62 -2.01
#